data_AF-A0A2S5LSW5-F1
#
_entry.id   AF-A0A2S5LSW5-F1
#
_cell.length_a   1.000
_cell.length_b   1.000
_cell.length_c   1.000
_cell.angle_alpha   90.00
_cell.angle_beta   90.00
_cell.angle_gamma   90.00
#
_symmetry.space_group_name_H-M   'P 1'
#
loop_
_entity.id
_entity.type
_entity.pdbx_description
1 polymer ?
#
loop_
_entity_poly.entity_id
_entity_poly.type
_entity_poly.pdbx_seq_one_letter_code
_entity_poly.pdbx_strand_id
1 'polypeptide(L)'
;SLGMAVLVEVHNGEELDLALQLNTPLLGINNRNLRTFDVTLDTTLGLLARIPEGKIVVTESGIFTQEDVALMRKNNVHTFLVGEAFMRQPDPGAELAKVFA
;
A
#
# COMPACT_ATOMS: atom_id res chain seq x y z
N SER A 1 24.17 12.27 5.27
CA SER A 1 22.90 11.85 4.65
C SER A 1 22.02 13.08 4.45
N LEU A 2 20.96 13.00 3.62
CA LEU A 2 20.10 14.14 3.25
C LEU A 2 18.84 14.30 4.13
N GLY A 3 18.67 13.49 5.18
CA GLY A 3 17.48 13.54 6.04
C GLY A 3 16.17 13.11 5.36
N MET A 4 16.24 12.44 4.20
CA MET A 4 15.07 11.95 3.48
C MET A 4 14.62 10.58 4.00
N ALA A 5 13.31 10.35 3.99
CA ALA A 5 12.72 9.03 4.15
C ALA A 5 12.73 8.28 2.80
N VAL A 6 12.71 6.95 2.84
CA VAL A 6 12.67 6.09 1.66
C VAL A 6 11.51 5.12 1.81
N LEU A 7 10.49 5.26 0.96
CA LEU A 7 9.47 4.23 0.76
C LEU A 7 10.02 3.24 -0.25
N VAL A 8 10.32 2.01 0.18
CA VAL A 8 10.73 0.94 -0.74
C VAL A 8 9.50 0.18 -1.20
N GLU A 9 9.28 0.12 -2.50
CA GLU A 9 8.11 -0.53 -3.11
C GLU A 9 8.44 -1.97 -3.51
N VAL A 10 7.52 -2.90 -3.23
CA VAL A 10 7.60 -4.32 -3.61
C VAL A 10 6.28 -4.82 -4.19
N HIS A 11 6.37 -5.85 -5.03
CA HIS A 11 5.22 -6.45 -5.74
C HIS A 11 5.04 -7.93 -5.44
N ASN A 12 6.01 -8.57 -4.81
CA ASN A 12 6.01 -10.01 -4.55
C ASN A 12 6.94 -10.37 -3.38
N GLY A 13 6.98 -11.67 -3.06
CA GLY A 13 7.77 -12.18 -1.96
C GLY A 13 9.28 -12.07 -2.13
N GLU A 14 9.80 -12.20 -3.35
CA GLU A 14 11.24 -12.12 -3.61
C GLU A 14 11.73 -10.67 -3.43
N GLU A 15 10.97 -9.71 -3.92
CA GLU A 15 11.23 -8.28 -3.71
C GLU A 15 11.12 -7.91 -2.23
N LEU A 16 10.15 -8.48 -1.50
CA LEU A 16 10.05 -8.28 -0.05
C LEU A 16 11.30 -8.74 0.68
N ASP A 17 11.84 -9.92 0.36
CA ASP A 17 13.06 -10.44 1.00
C ASP A 17 14.26 -9.51 0.80
N LEU A 18 14.36 -8.89 -0.38
CA LEU A 18 15.38 -7.89 -0.66
C LEU A 18 15.11 -6.57 0.10
N ALA A 19 13.87 -6.10 0.11
CA ALA A 19 13.50 -4.87 0.80
C ALA A 19 13.70 -4.95 2.32
N LEU A 20 13.52 -6.13 2.92
CA LEU A 20 13.74 -6.33 4.35
C LEU A 20 15.22 -6.21 4.76
N GLN A 21 16.16 -6.28 3.82
CA GLN A 21 17.59 -6.00 4.07
C GLN A 21 17.87 -4.50 4.22
N LEU A 22 16.95 -3.63 3.81
CA LEU A 22 17.10 -2.18 3.88
C LEU A 22 16.71 -1.62 5.25
N ASN A 23 17.51 -0.68 5.73
CA ASN A 23 17.23 0.06 6.96
C ASN A 23 16.29 1.25 6.68
N THR A 24 15.02 0.95 6.41
CA THR A 24 13.92 1.92 6.33
C THR A 24 12.70 1.41 7.11
N PRO A 25 11.95 2.29 7.80
CA PRO A 25 10.69 1.90 8.41
C PRO A 25 9.57 1.75 7.39
N LEU A 26 9.63 2.43 6.24
CA LEU A 26 8.54 2.45 5.26
C LEU A 26 8.68 1.31 4.24
N LEU A 27 7.62 0.52 4.08
CA LEU A 27 7.54 -0.55 3.09
C LEU A 27 6.24 -0.41 2.29
N GLY A 28 6.36 -0.11 1.01
CA GLY A 28 5.27 0.00 0.05
C GLY A 28 4.99 -1.35 -0.57
N ILE A 29 3.72 -1.78 -0.58
CA ILE A 29 3.29 -2.98 -1.31
C ILE A 29 2.32 -2.54 -2.39
N ASN A 30 2.74 -2.68 -3.64
CA ASN A 30 1.94 -2.29 -4.78
C ASN A 30 1.09 -3.48 -5.26
N ASN A 31 -0.22 -3.34 -5.16
CA ASN A 31 -1.20 -4.35 -5.55
C ASN A 31 -1.34 -4.47 -7.08
N ARG A 32 -0.73 -3.57 -7.87
CA ARG A 32 -0.72 -3.61 -9.33
C ARG A 32 0.48 -4.39 -9.84
N ASN A 33 0.23 -5.46 -10.59
CA ASN A 33 1.27 -6.11 -11.36
C ASN A 33 1.70 -5.24 -12.55
N LEU A 34 2.96 -4.83 -12.62
CA LEU A 34 3.45 -3.95 -13.70
C LEU A 34 3.56 -4.63 -15.08
N ARG A 35 3.49 -5.97 -15.14
CA ARG A 35 3.55 -6.74 -16.40
C ARG A 35 2.15 -7.03 -16.96
N THR A 36 1.20 -7.38 -16.10
CA THR A 36 -0.17 -7.76 -16.52
C THR A 36 -1.20 -6.65 -16.31
N PHE A 37 -0.87 -5.64 -15.51
CA PHE A 37 -1.77 -4.58 -15.03
C PHE A 37 -2.92 -5.05 -14.14
N ASP A 38 -2.93 -6.33 -13.74
CA ASP A 38 -3.89 -6.84 -12.76
C ASP A 38 -3.69 -6.15 -11.41
N VAL A 39 -4.79 -5.86 -10.73
CA VAL A 39 -4.79 -5.22 -9.42
C VAL A 39 -5.54 -6.11 -8.44
N THR A 40 -4.86 -6.56 -7.38
CA THR A 40 -5.49 -7.32 -6.30
C THR A 40 -4.90 -6.96 -4.95
N LEU A 41 -5.78 -6.71 -3.98
CA LEU A 41 -5.42 -6.47 -2.59
C LEU A 41 -4.79 -7.72 -1.91
N ASP A 42 -4.97 -8.89 -2.50
CA ASP A 42 -4.38 -10.15 -2.03
C ASP A 42 -2.85 -10.10 -2.01
N THR A 43 -2.23 -9.28 -2.86
CA THR A 43 -0.77 -9.07 -2.85
C THR A 43 -0.30 -8.53 -1.50
N THR A 44 -0.92 -7.44 -1.03
CA THR A 44 -0.64 -6.90 0.31
C THR A 44 -0.93 -7.96 1.37
N LEU A 45 -2.13 -8.53 1.37
CA LEU A 45 -2.59 -9.47 2.41
C LEU A 45 -1.68 -10.71 2.53
N GLY A 46 -1.26 -11.28 1.39
CA GLY A 46 -0.42 -12.47 1.34
C GLY A 46 1.02 -12.24 1.82
N LEU A 47 1.49 -10.99 1.82
CA LEU A 47 2.84 -10.64 2.25
C LEU A 47 2.93 -10.26 3.74
N LEU A 48 1.82 -9.88 4.38
CA LEU A 48 1.82 -9.36 5.76
C LEU A 48 2.51 -10.27 6.77
N ALA A 49 2.28 -11.58 6.70
CA ALA A 49 2.84 -12.54 7.65
C ALA A 49 4.38 -12.63 7.65
N ARG A 50 5.02 -12.09 6.60
CA ARG A 50 6.48 -12.10 6.43
C ARG A 50 7.14 -10.78 6.89
N ILE A 51 6.34 -9.78 7.23
CA ILE A 51 6.83 -8.44 7.57
C ILE A 51 7.08 -8.38 9.08
N PRO A 52 8.31 -8.05 9.52
CA PRO A 52 8.61 -7.92 10.94
C PRO A 52 7.92 -6.69 11.55
N GLU A 53 7.71 -6.72 12.86
CA GLU A 53 7.22 -5.58 13.62
C GLU A 53 8.12 -4.33 13.42
N GLY A 54 7.52 -3.15 13.54
CA GLY A 54 8.21 -1.87 13.38
C GLY A 54 8.31 -1.35 11.95
N LYS A 55 7.90 -2.14 10.94
CA LYS A 55 7.67 -1.64 9.58
C LYS A 55 6.31 -0.96 9.49
N ILE A 56 6.26 0.17 8.80
CA ILE A 56 5.04 0.85 8.40
C ILE A 56 4.71 0.38 6.99
N VAL A 57 3.69 -0.47 6.89
CA VAL A 57 3.20 -0.96 5.60
C VAL A 57 2.32 0.11 4.96
N VAL A 58 2.68 0.49 3.74
CA VAL A 58 1.92 1.38 2.86
C VAL A 58 1.34 0.52 1.74
N THR A 59 0.02 0.33 1.70
CA THR A 59 -0.61 -0.40 0.59
C THR A 59 -0.94 0.56 -0.54
N GLU A 60 -0.64 0.15 -1.77
CA GLU A 60 -0.75 0.98 -2.97
C GLU A 60 -1.55 0.27 -4.06
N SER A 61 -2.27 1.04 -4.88
CA SER A 61 -3.18 0.54 -5.92
C SER A 61 -4.35 -0.31 -5.39
N GLY A 62 -5.49 -0.27 -6.08
CA GLY A 62 -6.63 -1.14 -5.76
C GLY A 62 -7.52 -0.66 -4.61
N ILE A 63 -7.28 0.53 -4.06
CA ILE A 63 -8.10 1.12 -2.99
C ILE A 63 -9.09 2.10 -3.60
N PHE A 64 -10.36 1.71 -3.71
CA PHE A 64 -11.40 2.51 -4.35
C PHE A 64 -12.62 2.76 -3.46
N THR A 65 -12.86 1.88 -2.49
CA THR A 65 -14.09 1.86 -1.69
C THR A 65 -13.79 1.85 -0.20
N GLN A 66 -14.81 2.13 0.62
CA GLN A 66 -14.70 2.02 2.08
C GLN A 66 -14.41 0.57 2.49
N GLU A 67 -14.96 -0.39 1.76
CA GLU A 67 -14.76 -1.81 1.99
C GLU A 67 -13.30 -2.22 1.80
N ASP A 68 -12.60 -1.67 0.80
CA ASP A 68 -11.17 -1.88 0.58
C ASP A 68 -10.34 -1.37 1.77
N VAL A 69 -10.65 -0.16 2.25
CA VAL A 69 -9.99 0.44 3.41
C VAL A 69 -10.27 -0.36 4.67
N ALA A 70 -11.52 -0.78 4.88
CA ALA A 70 -11.93 -1.59 6.02
C ALA A 70 -11.25 -2.97 6.02
N LEU A 71 -11.12 -3.61 4.85
CA LEU A 71 -10.40 -4.87 4.68
C LEU A 71 -8.94 -4.73 5.11
N MET A 72 -8.27 -3.66 4.68
CA MET A 72 -6.87 -3.39 5.05
C MET A 72 -6.70 -3.09 6.54
N ARG A 73 -7.55 -2.22 7.10
CA ARG A 73 -7.54 -1.90 8.53
C ARG A 73 -7.79 -3.14 9.40
N LYS A 74 -8.69 -4.04 8.98
CA LYS A 74 -8.96 -5.33 9.64
C LYS A 74 -7.72 -6.23 9.68
N ASN A 75 -6.83 -6.11 8.70
CA ASN A 75 -5.56 -6.83 8.64
C ASN A 75 -4.37 -5.99 9.13
N ASN A 76 -4.63 -4.95 9.94
CA ASN A 76 -3.63 -4.09 10.56
C ASN A 76 -2.78 -3.26 9.59
N VAL A 77 -3.31 -2.99 8.38
CA VAL A 77 -2.71 -2.05 7.42
C VAL A 77 -3.44 -0.72 7.50
N HIS A 78 -2.73 0.31 7.95
CA HIS A 78 -3.31 1.62 8.26
C HIS A 78 -2.77 2.77 7.42
N THR A 79 -1.79 2.53 6.56
CA THR A 79 -1.19 3.54 5.68
C THR A 79 -1.46 3.19 4.23
N PHE A 80 -1.91 4.18 3.46
CA PHE A 80 -2.41 4.01 2.10
C PHE A 80 -1.79 5.05 1.19
N LEU A 81 -1.40 4.65 -0.01
CA LEU A 81 -1.01 5.55 -1.09
C LEU A 81 -2.06 5.44 -2.20
N VAL A 82 -2.89 6.48 -2.32
CA VAL A 82 -4.02 6.52 -3.26
C VAL A 82 -3.92 7.78 -4.12
N GLY A 83 -3.84 7.60 -5.43
CA GLY A 83 -3.79 8.70 -6.40
C GLY A 83 -4.96 8.69 -7.36
N GLU A 84 -4.91 7.79 -8.35
CA GLU A 84 -5.83 7.75 -9.50
C GLU A 84 -7.32 7.74 -9.11
N ALA A 85 -7.70 7.01 -8.06
CA ALA A 85 -9.08 6.92 -7.59
C ALA A 85 -9.68 8.29 -7.24
N PHE A 86 -8.87 9.18 -6.65
CA PHE A 86 -9.28 10.52 -6.25
C PHE A 86 -9.06 11.55 -7.36
N MET A 87 -7.97 11.44 -8.13
CA MET A 87 -7.67 12.39 -9.20
C MET A 87 -8.68 12.38 -10.35
N ARG A 88 -9.46 11.30 -10.49
CA ARG A 88 -10.55 11.19 -11.47
C ARG A 88 -11.87 11.80 -11.00
N GLN A 89 -11.97 12.21 -9.73
CA GLN A 89 -13.20 12.75 -9.17
C GLN A 89 -13.29 14.27 -9.38
N PRO A 90 -14.51 14.82 -9.55
CA PRO A 90 -14.70 16.27 -9.57
C PRO A 90 -14.23 16.96 -8.28
N ASP A 91 -14.40 16.28 -7.14
CA ASP A 91 -13.91 16.72 -5.82
C ASP A 91 -13.14 15.57 -5.16
N PRO A 92 -11.79 15.57 -5.28
CA PRO A 92 -10.95 14.55 -4.64
C PRO A 92 -11.06 14.52 -3.11
N GLY A 93 -11.33 15.66 -2.48
CA GLY A 93 -11.44 15.77 -1.02
C GLY A 93 -12.72 15.12 -0.50
N ALA A 94 -13.83 15.31 -1.21
CA ALA A 94 -15.09 14.64 -0.90
C ALA A 94 -14.98 13.12 -1.05
N GLU A 95 -14.32 12.63 -2.10
CA GLU A 95 -14.14 11.18 -2.26
C GLU A 95 -13.17 10.61 -1.22
N LEU A 96 -12.10 11.32 -0.86
CA LEU A 96 -11.21 10.94 0.25
C LEU A 96 -12.01 10.78 1.56
N ALA A 97 -12.81 11.79 1.91
CA ALA A 97 -13.63 11.77 3.12
C ALA A 97 -14.63 10.62 3.12
N LYS A 98 -15.23 10.32 1.97
CA LYS A 98 -16.13 9.19 1.79
C LYS A 98 -15.40 7.86 1.94
N VAL A 99 -14.27 7.64 1.27
CA VAL A 99 -13.56 6.35 1.27
C VAL A 99 -12.92 6.03 2.63
N PHE A 100 -12.52 7.04 3.40
CA PHE A 100 -11.83 6.85 4.69
C PHE A 100 -12.69 7.10 5.95
N ALA A 101 -14.00 7.31 5.78
CA ALA A 101 -14.96 7.54 6.86
C ALA A 101 -14.95 6.49 7.97
#